data_AF-A0AA97F396-F1
#
_entry.id   AF-A0AA97F396-F1
#
_cell.length_a   1.000
_cell.length_b   1.000
_cell.length_c   1.000
_cell.angle_alpha   90.00
_cell.angle_beta   90.00
_cell.angle_gamma   90.00
#
_symmetry.space_group_name_H-M   'P 1'
#
loop_
_entity.id
_entity.type
_entity.pdbx_description
1 polymer ?
#
loop_
_entity_poly.entity_id
_entity_poly.type
_entity_poly.pdbx_seq_one_letter_code
_entity_poly.pdbx_strand_id
1 'polypeptide(L)'
;MISLKQLINEQDEFNIYIDEKVEALRNHQTYLNKLIPEELVKTGLIYTQVEKNPNKHIFTYSELKIEIETKNPVDEKIPLSQAVSERLKIEISINRKLNSIARNYSILDRTKYKTEHKENGTYRYSVHANEESDKNLFDVLERIFKHEAKEPMEDKDLPF
;
A
#
# COMPACT_ATOMS: atom_id res chain seq x y z
N MET A 1 -22.35 32.64 18.55
CA MET A 1 -20.93 32.97 18.77
C MET A 1 -20.28 31.77 19.41
N ILE A 2 -19.32 31.14 18.74
CA ILE A 2 -18.49 30.10 19.36
C ILE A 2 -17.51 30.84 20.27
N SER A 3 -17.39 30.39 21.53
CA SER A 3 -16.45 31.00 22.47
C SER A 3 -15.01 30.58 22.15
N LEU A 4 -14.03 31.42 22.49
CA LEU A 4 -12.61 31.08 22.31
C LEU A 4 -12.23 29.75 22.98
N LYS A 5 -12.85 29.44 24.13
CA LYS A 5 -12.65 28.17 24.84
C LYS A 5 -13.16 26.96 24.05
N GLN A 6 -14.27 27.10 23.34
CA GLN A 6 -14.80 26.04 22.47
C GLN A 6 -13.87 25.81 21.27
N LEU A 7 -13.33 26.87 20.65
CA LEU A 7 -12.38 26.74 19.55
C LEU A 7 -11.08 26.05 19.98
N ILE A 8 -10.56 26.35 21.17
CA ILE A 8 -9.36 25.68 21.71
C ILE A 8 -9.64 24.19 21.92
N ASN A 9 -10.77 23.84 22.52
CA ASN A 9 -11.14 22.44 22.72
C ASN A 9 -11.31 21.67 21.40
N GLU A 10 -11.97 22.25 20.40
CA GLU A 10 -12.13 21.65 19.07
C GLU A 10 -10.77 21.43 18.38
N GLN A 11 -9.83 22.38 18.56
CA GLN A 11 -8.48 22.26 18.03
C GLN A 11 -7.68 21.15 18.73
N ASP A 12 -7.79 21.02 20.05
CA ASP A 12 -7.13 19.97 20.83
C ASP A 12 -7.66 18.58 20.45
N GLU A 13 -8.99 18.43 20.30
CA GLU A 13 -9.62 17.20 19.82
C GLU A 13 -9.14 16.83 18.40
N PHE A 14 -9.02 17.81 17.51
CA PHE A 14 -8.52 17.59 16.16
C PHE A 14 -7.05 17.17 16.14
N ASN A 15 -6.21 17.75 17.01
CA ASN A 15 -4.82 17.37 17.14
C ASN A 15 -4.67 15.92 17.66
N ILE A 16 -5.46 15.52 18.66
CA ILE A 16 -5.51 14.14 19.16
C ILE A 16 -5.89 13.18 18.03
N TYR A 17 -6.93 13.52 17.26
CA TYR A 17 -7.35 12.72 16.11
C TYR A 17 -6.24 12.57 15.06
N ILE A 18 -5.47 13.63 14.78
CA ILE A 18 -4.32 13.57 13.87
C ILE A 18 -3.31 12.55 14.40
N ASP A 19 -2.91 12.64 15.67
CA ASP A 19 -1.91 11.76 16.26
C ASP A 19 -2.34 10.28 16.20
N GLU A 20 -3.58 9.98 16.59
CA GLU A 20 -4.15 8.63 16.53
C GLU A 20 -4.14 8.07 15.09
N LYS A 21 -4.44 8.92 14.09
CA LYS A 21 -4.43 8.51 12.68
C LYS A 21 -3.04 8.27 12.15
N VAL A 22 -2.10 9.14 12.48
CA VAL A 22 -0.70 8.98 12.09
C VAL A 22 -0.18 7.65 12.66
N GLU A 23 -0.44 7.38 13.94
CA GLU A 23 -0.06 6.12 14.58
C GLU A 23 -0.70 4.91 13.88
N ALA A 24 -2.00 4.96 13.58
CA ALA A 24 -2.69 3.88 12.90
C ALA A 24 -2.13 3.59 11.50
N LEU A 25 -1.81 4.63 10.71
CA LEU A 25 -1.20 4.49 9.39
C LEU A 25 0.21 3.90 9.48
N ARG A 26 1.01 4.34 10.46
CA ARG A 26 2.35 3.79 10.71
C ARG A 26 2.31 2.33 11.11
N ASN A 27 1.43 1.97 12.05
CA ASN A 27 1.25 0.59 12.49
C ASN A 27 0.83 -0.32 11.34
N HIS A 28 -0.06 0.14 10.45
CA HIS A 28 -0.45 -0.63 9.27
C HIS A 28 0.69 -0.77 8.26
N GLN A 29 1.47 0.29 8.00
CA GLN A 29 2.67 0.20 7.14
C GLN A 29 3.68 -0.80 7.70
N THR A 30 3.97 -0.75 9.01
CA THR A 30 4.86 -1.71 9.67
C THR A 30 4.33 -3.14 9.57
N TYR A 31 3.03 -3.35 9.76
CA TYR A 31 2.40 -4.66 9.57
C TYR A 31 2.58 -5.18 8.14
N LEU A 32 2.31 -4.35 7.13
CA LEU A 32 2.46 -4.72 5.72
C LEU A 32 3.92 -5.04 5.36
N ASN A 33 4.86 -4.20 5.79
CA ASN A 33 6.28 -4.40 5.53
C ASN A 33 6.85 -5.68 6.14
N LYS A 34 6.17 -6.23 7.16
CA LYS A 34 6.47 -7.54 7.73
C LYS A 34 5.75 -8.66 6.98
N LEU A 35 4.45 -8.51 6.76
CA LEU A 35 3.59 -9.55 6.17
C LEU A 35 3.95 -9.86 4.71
N ILE A 36 4.19 -8.84 3.89
CA ILE A 36 4.48 -9.00 2.45
C ILE A 36 5.70 -9.90 2.21
N PRO A 37 6.89 -9.64 2.81
CA PRO A 37 8.02 -10.53 2.62
C PRO A 37 7.81 -11.90 3.25
N GLU A 38 7.18 -12.00 4.42
CA GLU A 38 6.93 -13.28 5.09
C GLU A 38 6.08 -14.23 4.23
N GLU A 39 5.03 -13.74 3.57
CA GLU A 39 4.17 -14.57 2.73
C GLU A 39 4.74 -14.80 1.33
N LEU A 40 5.35 -13.80 0.69
CA LEU A 40 5.88 -13.96 -0.67
C LEU A 40 7.13 -14.84 -0.73
N VAL A 41 7.93 -14.92 0.33
CA VAL A 41 9.05 -15.88 0.38
C VAL A 41 8.54 -17.33 0.41
N LYS A 42 7.36 -17.59 0.98
CA LYS A 42 6.76 -18.95 1.00
C LYS A 42 6.41 -19.45 -0.40
N THR A 43 6.26 -18.56 -1.38
CA THR A 43 6.02 -18.93 -2.78
C THR A 43 7.31 -19.27 -3.53
N GLY A 44 8.47 -19.29 -2.86
CA GLY A 44 9.77 -19.63 -3.45
C GLY A 44 10.49 -18.46 -4.12
N LEU A 45 10.03 -17.22 -3.92
CA LEU A 45 10.71 -16.02 -4.40
C LEU A 45 11.93 -15.69 -3.52
N ILE A 46 13.01 -15.23 -4.14
CA ILE A 46 14.19 -14.72 -3.42
C ILE A 46 13.89 -13.29 -2.99
N TYR A 47 13.97 -13.02 -1.70
CA TYR A 47 13.74 -11.69 -1.14
C TYR A 47 15.05 -10.92 -0.97
N THR A 48 15.06 -9.68 -1.46
CA THR A 48 16.14 -8.70 -1.28
C THR A 48 15.60 -7.46 -0.60
N GLN A 49 16.14 -7.14 0.57
CA GLN A 49 15.80 -5.93 1.31
C GLN A 49 16.45 -4.69 0.65
N VAL A 50 15.71 -3.58 0.57
CA VAL A 50 16.22 -2.31 0.08
C VAL A 50 16.66 -1.44 1.25
N GLU A 51 17.96 -1.37 1.53
CA GLU A 51 18.49 -0.62 2.70
C GLU A 51 18.09 0.86 2.71
N LYS A 52 18.03 1.50 1.54
CA LYS A 52 17.69 2.93 1.39
C LYS A 52 16.19 3.22 1.51
N ASN A 53 15.32 2.19 1.43
CA ASN A 53 13.88 2.35 1.52
C ASN A 53 13.27 1.10 2.19
N PRO A 54 13.07 1.11 3.52
CA PRO A 54 12.59 -0.06 4.26
C PRO A 54 11.14 -0.44 3.93
N ASN A 55 10.40 0.44 3.24
CA ASN A 55 9.03 0.20 2.79
C ASN A 55 8.96 -0.44 1.40
N LYS A 56 10.12 -0.67 0.78
CA LYS A 56 10.25 -1.26 -0.55
C LYS A 56 10.88 -2.64 -0.45
N HIS A 57 10.21 -3.61 -1.06
CA HIS A 57 10.58 -5.02 -1.07
C HIS A 57 10.82 -5.46 -2.51
N ILE A 58 11.92 -6.16 -2.75
CA ILE A 58 12.26 -6.71 -4.06
C ILE A 58 12.25 -8.23 -3.97
N PHE A 59 11.53 -8.87 -4.88
CA PHE A 59 11.42 -10.31 -5.01
C PHE A 59 11.89 -10.73 -6.40
N THR A 60 12.70 -11.79 -6.49
CA THR A 60 13.19 -12.30 -7.77
C THR A 60 13.00 -13.80 -7.91
N TYR A 61 12.78 -14.23 -9.15
CA TYR A 61 12.76 -15.64 -9.54
C TYR A 61 13.17 -15.78 -11.01
N SER A 62 14.33 -16.40 -11.28
CA SER A 62 14.91 -16.41 -12.62
C SER A 62 15.01 -14.97 -13.19
N GLU A 63 14.36 -14.67 -14.31
CA GLU A 63 14.33 -13.33 -14.92
C GLU A 63 13.20 -12.42 -14.38
N LEU A 64 12.29 -12.97 -13.56
CA LEU A 64 11.21 -12.21 -12.93
C LEU A 64 11.76 -11.36 -11.77
N LYS A 65 11.38 -10.10 -11.76
CA LYS A 65 11.58 -9.15 -10.67
C LYS A 65 10.25 -8.48 -10.32
N ILE A 66 9.86 -8.57 -9.06
CA ILE A 66 8.69 -7.91 -8.50
C ILE A 66 9.17 -6.92 -7.46
N GLU A 67 8.75 -5.67 -7.58
CA GLU A 67 9.01 -4.63 -6.59
C GLU A 67 7.68 -4.24 -5.95
N ILE A 68 7.61 -4.23 -4.63
CA ILE A 68 6.41 -3.81 -3.89
C ILE A 68 6.80 -2.71 -2.91
N GLU A 69 6.12 -1.58 -2.95
CA GLU A 69 6.37 -0.44 -2.08
C GLU A 69 5.09 0.01 -1.37
N THR A 70 5.15 0.09 -0.03
CA THR A 70 4.05 0.61 0.79
C THR A 70 4.25 2.11 1.02
N LYS A 71 3.49 2.93 0.31
CA LYS A 71 3.47 4.39 0.46
C LYS A 71 2.50 4.83 1.53
N ASN A 72 2.99 5.71 2.41
CA ASN A 72 2.22 6.28 3.50
C ASN A 72 2.03 7.78 3.24
N PRO A 73 0.79 8.30 3.24
CA PRO A 73 0.54 9.72 2.96
C PRO A 73 1.20 10.64 3.99
N VAL A 74 1.50 10.16 5.21
CA VAL A 74 2.20 10.97 6.22
C VAL A 74 3.69 11.18 5.93
N ASP A 75 4.26 10.42 4.98
CA ASP A 75 5.63 10.60 4.49
C ASP A 75 5.69 11.54 3.27
N GLU A 76 4.54 11.92 2.71
CA GLU A 76 4.48 12.78 1.54
C GLU A 76 4.66 14.25 1.91
N LYS A 77 5.04 15.07 0.93
CA LYS A 77 5.22 16.53 1.11
C LYS A 77 3.89 17.27 1.12
N ILE A 78 2.92 16.79 1.89
CA ILE A 78 1.58 17.37 2.06
C ILE A 78 1.33 17.74 3.52
N PRO A 79 0.43 18.69 3.83
CA PRO A 79 0.06 19.01 5.20
C PRO A 79 -0.49 17.78 5.94
N LEU A 80 -0.15 17.61 7.23
CA LEU A 80 -0.63 16.47 8.03
C LEU A 80 -2.16 16.38 8.07
N SER A 81 -2.85 17.52 8.15
CA SER A 81 -4.32 17.58 8.11
C SER A 81 -4.90 16.99 6.82
N GLN A 82 -4.18 17.07 5.71
CA GLN A 82 -4.52 16.41 4.45
C GLN A 82 -4.08 14.94 4.47
N ALA A 83 -2.86 14.64 4.92
CA ALA A 83 -2.33 13.27 4.98
C ALA A 83 -3.22 12.31 5.78
N VAL A 84 -3.77 12.76 6.91
CA VAL A 84 -4.68 11.92 7.75
C VAL A 84 -6.04 11.65 7.11
N SER A 85 -6.40 12.41 6.06
CA SER A 85 -7.61 12.15 5.27
C SER A 85 -7.38 11.08 4.20
N GLU A 86 -6.11 10.90 3.79
CA GLU A 86 -5.68 9.94 2.78
C GLU A 86 -5.44 8.54 3.38
N ARG A 87 -5.01 7.59 2.54
CA ARG A 87 -4.83 6.17 2.91
C ARG A 87 -3.50 5.65 2.38
N LEU A 88 -3.07 4.51 2.91
CA LEU A 88 -1.90 3.82 2.38
C LEU A 88 -2.14 3.41 0.92
N LYS A 89 -1.06 3.37 0.15
CA LYS A 89 -1.06 2.88 -1.22
C LYS A 89 0.06 1.86 -1.36
N ILE A 90 -0.26 0.70 -1.92
CA ILE A 90 0.72 -0.35 -2.19
C ILE A 90 0.97 -0.33 -3.69
N GLU A 91 2.16 0.07 -4.09
CA GLU A 91 2.57 0.10 -5.49
C GLU A 91 3.36 -1.16 -5.81
N ILE A 92 3.03 -1.80 -6.93
CA ILE A 92 3.64 -3.04 -7.37
C ILE A 92 4.18 -2.85 -8.78
N SER A 93 5.43 -3.19 -9.01
CA SER A 93 6.08 -3.18 -10.31
C SER A 93 6.53 -4.59 -10.67
N ILE A 94 6.15 -5.07 -11.85
CA ILE A 94 6.46 -6.44 -12.30
C ILE A 94 7.26 -6.34 -13.60
N ASN A 95 8.47 -6.89 -13.58
CA ASN A 95 9.37 -7.06 -14.71
C ASN A 95 9.59 -8.55 -14.95
N ARG A 96 9.16 -9.09 -16.09
CA ARG A 96 9.32 -10.54 -16.39
C ARG A 96 10.67 -10.90 -16.98
N LYS A 97 11.31 -9.95 -17.65
CA LYS A 97 12.65 -10.07 -18.24
C LYS A 97 13.49 -8.87 -17.84
N LEU A 98 14.82 -9.03 -17.83
CA LEU A 98 15.77 -7.97 -17.48
C LEU A 98 15.57 -6.65 -18.25
N ASN A 99 15.05 -6.71 -19.48
CA ASN A 99 14.84 -5.55 -20.37
C ASN A 99 13.36 -5.32 -20.74
N SER A 100 12.40 -5.96 -20.06
CA SER A 100 10.97 -5.74 -20.35
C SER A 100 10.45 -4.45 -19.72
N ILE A 101 9.44 -3.85 -20.35
CA ILE A 101 8.70 -2.73 -19.76
C ILE A 101 8.05 -3.19 -18.45
N ALA A 102 8.27 -2.42 -17.39
CA ALA A 102 7.67 -2.65 -16.08
C ALA A 102 6.16 -2.39 -16.13
N ARG A 103 5.37 -3.38 -15.72
CA ARG A 103 3.95 -3.21 -15.51
C ARG A 103 3.69 -2.78 -14.07
N ASN A 104 2.98 -1.68 -13.91
CA ASN A 104 2.74 -1.07 -12.62
C ASN A 104 1.29 -1.22 -12.19
N TYR A 105 1.10 -1.64 -10.95
CA TYR A 105 -0.20 -1.81 -10.30
C TYR A 105 -0.24 -0.99 -9.02
N SER A 106 -1.44 -0.57 -8.65
CA SER A 106 -1.68 0.18 -7.42
C SER A 106 -2.83 -0.47 -6.67
N ILE A 107 -2.57 -0.91 -5.44
CA ILE A 107 -3.59 -1.36 -4.52
C ILE A 107 -3.87 -0.24 -3.53
N LEU A 108 -5.13 0.12 -3.38
CA LEU A 108 -5.61 1.15 -2.47
C LEU A 108 -6.00 0.52 -1.13
N ASP A 109 -5.47 1.05 -0.03
CA ASP A 109 -5.97 0.74 1.31
C ASP A 109 -7.33 1.43 1.54
N ARG A 110 -8.32 0.61 1.89
CA ARG A 110 -9.70 1.02 2.17
C ARG A 110 -10.05 0.89 3.66
N THR A 111 -9.04 0.67 4.51
CA THR A 111 -9.23 0.52 5.94
C THR A 111 -9.86 1.78 6.54
N LYS A 112 -10.92 1.57 7.34
CA LYS A 112 -11.60 2.64 8.09
C LYS A 112 -11.00 2.73 9.48
N TYR A 113 -10.04 3.62 9.68
CA TYR A 113 -9.35 3.79 10.95
C TYR A 113 -10.18 4.51 12.06
N LYS A 114 -11.51 4.61 11.96
CA LYS A 114 -12.31 5.45 12.89
C LYS A 114 -12.27 4.89 14.33
N THR A 115 -12.11 5.78 15.30
CA THR A 115 -11.84 5.47 16.71
C THR A 115 -13.06 5.05 17.54
N GLU A 116 -14.30 5.20 17.06
CA GLU A 116 -15.50 4.89 17.86
C GLU A 116 -16.17 3.55 17.54
N HIS A 117 -15.72 2.89 16.49
CA HIS A 117 -16.12 1.51 16.20
C HIS A 117 -14.86 0.69 16.05
N LYS A 118 -14.45 0.04 17.15
CA LYS A 118 -13.67 -1.19 17.10
C LYS A 118 -14.50 -2.28 16.41
N GLU A 119 -14.89 -2.07 15.15
CA GLU A 119 -15.10 -3.21 14.27
C GLU A 119 -13.71 -3.80 14.11
N ASN A 120 -13.49 -4.94 14.77
CA ASN A 120 -12.24 -5.69 14.77
C ASN A 120 -11.54 -5.65 13.40
N GLY A 121 -10.51 -4.80 13.34
CA GLY A 121 -9.25 -4.98 12.64
C GLY A 121 -9.25 -5.96 11.47
N THR A 122 -9.99 -5.66 10.42
CA THR A 122 -9.76 -6.31 9.13
C THR A 122 -9.37 -5.23 8.14
N TYR A 123 -8.08 -5.17 7.83
CA TYR A 123 -7.57 -4.33 6.76
C TYR A 123 -8.31 -4.64 5.45
N ARG A 124 -8.49 -3.63 4.61
CA ARG A 124 -9.26 -3.77 3.36
C ARG A 124 -8.50 -3.20 2.18
N TYR A 125 -8.56 -3.89 1.05
CA TYR A 125 -7.74 -3.59 -0.13
C TYR A 125 -8.58 -3.63 -1.40
N SER A 126 -8.29 -2.77 -2.37
CA SER A 126 -8.98 -2.75 -3.67
C SER A 126 -8.02 -2.30 -4.77
N VAL A 127 -8.13 -2.84 -5.99
CA VAL A 127 -7.34 -2.35 -7.14
C VAL A 127 -8.00 -1.11 -7.72
N HIS A 128 -9.33 -1.07 -7.79
CA HIS A 128 -10.07 0.06 -8.34
C HIS A 128 -10.90 0.79 -7.29
N ALA A 129 -11.24 2.06 -7.60
CA ALA A 129 -11.97 2.89 -6.66
C ALA A 129 -13.41 2.47 -6.38
N ASN A 130 -14.01 1.75 -7.34
CA ASN A 130 -15.42 1.33 -7.31
C ASN A 130 -15.57 -0.19 -7.13
N GLU A 131 -14.52 -0.89 -6.73
CA GLU A 131 -14.53 -2.34 -6.51
C GLU A 131 -14.90 -2.68 -5.06
N GLU A 132 -15.52 -3.84 -4.85
CA GLU A 132 -15.67 -4.39 -3.51
C GLU A 132 -14.28 -4.68 -2.93
N SER A 133 -14.04 -4.18 -1.71
CA SER A 133 -12.73 -4.31 -1.07
C SER A 133 -12.53 -5.73 -0.52
N ASP A 134 -11.42 -6.36 -0.87
CA ASP A 134 -10.98 -7.61 -0.27
C ASP A 134 -10.45 -7.40 1.14
N LYS A 135 -10.66 -8.41 1.98
CA LYS A 135 -10.13 -8.47 3.35
C LYS A 135 -8.67 -8.95 3.40
N ASN A 136 -8.19 -9.56 2.32
CA ASN A 136 -6.87 -10.17 2.23
C ASN A 136 -6.08 -9.56 1.07
N LEU A 137 -4.92 -8.98 1.36
CA LEU A 137 -4.03 -8.41 0.36
C LEU A 137 -3.57 -9.48 -0.65
N PHE A 138 -3.36 -10.72 -0.21
CA PHE A 138 -2.83 -11.78 -1.06
C PHE A 138 -3.84 -12.27 -2.09
N ASP A 139 -5.14 -12.17 -1.80
CA ASP A 139 -6.18 -12.45 -2.80
C ASP A 139 -6.11 -11.41 -3.93
N VAL A 140 -5.87 -10.14 -3.59
CA VAL A 140 -5.64 -9.07 -4.58
C VAL A 140 -4.37 -9.32 -5.38
N LEU A 141 -3.26 -9.66 -4.72
CA LEU A 141 -1.98 -9.98 -5.38
C LEU A 141 -2.12 -11.18 -6.31
N GLU A 142 -2.81 -12.23 -5.89
CA GLU A 142 -3.04 -13.41 -6.71
C GLU A 142 -3.85 -13.08 -7.97
N ARG A 143 -4.85 -12.19 -7.86
CA ARG A 143 -5.59 -11.69 -9.03
C ARG A 143 -4.69 -10.91 -9.99
N ILE A 144 -3.81 -10.05 -9.48
CA ILE A 144 -2.81 -9.33 -10.28
C ILE A 144 -1.87 -10.32 -10.98
N PHE A 145 -1.33 -11.30 -10.26
CA PHE A 145 -0.42 -12.29 -10.85
C PHE A 145 -1.10 -13.23 -11.85
N LYS A 146 -2.37 -13.61 -11.62
CA LYS A 146 -3.18 -14.37 -12.58
C LYS A 146 -3.47 -13.57 -13.84
N HIS A 147 -3.77 -12.27 -13.69
CA HIS A 147 -3.94 -11.36 -14.82
C HIS A 147 -2.66 -11.26 -15.64
N GLU A 148 -1.53 -11.01 -14.96
CA GLU A 148 -0.21 -11.04 -15.58
C GLU A 148 0.00 -12.35 -16.34
N ALA A 149 -0.08 -13.52 -15.70
CA ALA A 149 0.19 -14.80 -16.36
C ALA A 149 -0.65 -15.05 -17.62
N LYS A 150 -1.84 -14.46 -17.75
CA LYS A 150 -2.74 -14.62 -18.90
C LYS A 150 -2.50 -13.63 -20.03
N GLU A 151 -1.97 -12.45 -19.75
CA GLU A 151 -1.72 -11.47 -20.80
C GLU A 151 -0.50 -11.87 -21.64
N PRO A 152 -0.66 -12.04 -22.96
CA PRO A 152 0.48 -12.16 -23.85
C PRO A 152 1.28 -10.85 -23.78
N MET A 153 2.61 -10.96 -23.70
CA MET A 153 3.44 -9.80 -24.02
C MET A 153 3.10 -9.44 -25.46
N GLU A 154 2.47 -8.30 -25.70
CA GLU A 154 2.76 -7.60 -26.95
C GLU A 154 4.25 -7.22 -26.85
N ASP A 155 5.11 -8.18 -27.17
CA ASP A 155 6.42 -7.90 -27.76
C ASP A 155 6.08 -7.23 -29.10
N LYS A 156 5.69 -5.95 -29.04
CA LYS A 156 6.05 -5.08 -30.14
C LYS A 156 7.56 -5.00 -30.02
N ASP A 157 8.22 -5.87 -30.78
CA ASP A 157 9.50 -5.60 -31.41
C ASP A 157 9.45 -4.11 -31.80
N LEU A 158 10.04 -3.26 -30.97
CA LEU A 158 10.29 -1.89 -31.35
C LEU A 158 11.27 -2.00 -32.52
N PRO A 159 10.88 -1.56 -33.73
CA PRO A 159 11.76 -1.66 -34.88
C PRO A 159 12.95 -0.72 -34.64
N PHE A 160 14.15 -1.26 -34.89
CA PHE A 160 15.45 -0.60 -35.13
C PHE A 160 15.68 0.82 -34.59
#